data_AF-I7API6-F1
#
_entry.id   AF-I7API6-F1
#
_cell.length_a   1.000
_cell.length_b   1.000
_cell.length_c   1.000
_cell.angle_alpha   90.00
_cell.angle_beta   90.00
_cell.angle_gamma   90.00
#
_symmetry.space_group_name_H-M   'P 1'
#
loop_
_entity.id
_entity.type
_entity.pdbx_description
1 polymer ?
#
loop_
_entity_poly.entity_id
_entity_poly.type
_entity_poly.pdbx_seq_one_letter_code
_entity_poly.pdbx_strand_id
1 'polypeptide(L)'
;MAKKQQETKQKSTRDMKKELEEKAFGLKNKKQKAAILKQIESLNLKEQLEKKERMKREEKKNVPVKQVIPVGVDPKTIQCINFLNKMCTDGDACKFAHGEVKKVEKPKEENVSSGPRRICQFLIDALNSGEYSNDWKCPFPKCSDIHRLVDIKENTQVELSLEEYIELSRQSLPEKLTPLTEETFKQWKARKQKEEKEHARKVKALATGPKGVELFETRRELFKDDEEAEELDYTERCYSESEDEEEGSK
;
A
#
# COMPACT_ATOMS: atom_id res chain seq x y z
N MET A 1 40.42 32.55 13.81
CA MET A 1 39.14 33.24 13.51
C MET A 1 38.28 32.29 12.68
N ALA A 2 37.46 31.45 13.32
CA ALA A 2 36.64 30.44 12.66
C ALA A 2 35.39 31.09 12.04
N LYS A 3 35.16 30.90 10.74
CA LYS A 3 33.92 31.32 10.06
C LYS A 3 32.78 30.39 10.50
N LYS A 4 31.87 30.94 11.30
CA LYS A 4 30.63 30.30 11.75
C LYS A 4 29.70 30.10 10.54
N GLN A 5 29.49 28.85 10.14
CA GLN A 5 28.47 28.48 9.15
C GLN A 5 27.08 28.75 9.74
N GLN A 6 26.26 29.53 9.03
CA GLN A 6 24.86 29.77 9.39
C GLN A 6 23.98 28.71 8.74
N GLU A 7 23.26 27.96 9.57
CA GLU A 7 22.23 27.00 9.15
C GLU A 7 21.06 27.73 8.49
N THR A 8 20.71 27.34 7.25
CA THR A 8 19.58 27.90 6.52
C THR A 8 18.29 27.19 6.92
N LYS A 9 17.41 27.90 7.64
CA LYS A 9 16.05 27.42 7.92
C LYS A 9 15.26 27.24 6.62
N GLN A 10 14.59 26.10 6.47
CA GLN A 10 13.71 25.81 5.34
C GLN A 10 12.56 26.84 5.29
N LYS A 11 12.47 27.59 4.18
CA LYS A 11 11.44 28.63 3.97
C LYS A 11 10.06 28.00 3.75
N SER A 12 9.01 28.67 4.23
CA SER A 12 7.64 28.16 4.11
C SER A 12 7.16 28.15 2.65
N THR A 13 6.19 27.29 2.31
CA THR A 13 5.61 27.20 0.95
C THR A 13 4.99 28.52 0.47
N ARG A 14 4.49 29.33 1.40
CA ARG A 14 3.98 30.69 1.14
C ARG A 14 5.10 31.67 0.81
N ASP A 15 6.24 31.57 1.48
CA ASP A 15 7.40 32.42 1.20
C ASP A 15 8.07 32.04 -0.12
N MET A 16 8.14 30.74 -0.43
CA MET A 16 8.61 30.25 -1.73
C MET A 16 7.71 30.70 -2.89
N LYS A 17 6.39 30.75 -2.69
CA LYS A 17 5.45 31.26 -3.70
C LYS A 17 5.66 32.76 -3.96
N LYS A 18 5.80 33.57 -2.90
CA LYS A 18 6.06 35.01 -3.03
C LYS A 18 7.39 35.29 -3.73
N GLU A 19 8.46 34.56 -3.40
CA GLU A 19 9.75 34.71 -4.09
C GLU A 19 9.68 34.30 -5.57
N LEU A 20 8.91 33.27 -5.93
CA LEU A 20 8.70 32.88 -7.33
C LEU A 20 7.88 33.92 -8.09
N GLU A 21 6.89 34.56 -7.45
CA GLU A 21 6.09 35.65 -8.03
C GLU A 21 6.94 36.92 -8.24
N GLU A 22 7.79 37.28 -7.28
CA GLU A 22 8.74 38.41 -7.40
C GLU A 22 9.79 38.14 -8.48
N LYS A 23 10.31 36.91 -8.57
CA LYS A 23 11.23 36.48 -9.64
C LYS A 23 10.55 36.50 -11.01
N ALA A 24 9.29 36.09 -11.13
CA ALA A 24 8.53 36.14 -12.38
C ALA A 24 8.25 37.57 -12.85
N PHE A 25 8.14 38.53 -11.93
CA PHE A 25 7.90 39.93 -12.23
C PHE A 25 9.15 40.63 -12.79
N GLY A 26 10.34 40.33 -12.26
CA GLY A 26 11.60 40.98 -12.64
C GLY A 26 12.28 40.47 -13.92
N LEU A 27 11.86 39.33 -14.48
CA LEU A 27 12.52 38.70 -15.63
C LEU A 27 11.95 39.18 -16.97
N LYS A 28 12.79 39.82 -17.78
CA LYS A 28 12.46 40.28 -19.15
C LYS A 28 12.44 39.14 -20.19
N ASN A 29 12.96 37.95 -19.86
CA ASN A 29 12.99 36.78 -20.73
C ASN A 29 11.66 36.00 -20.72
N LYS A 30 10.96 36.02 -21.87
CA LYS A 30 9.61 35.46 -22.04
C LYS A 30 9.50 33.96 -21.71
N LYS A 31 10.51 33.15 -22.04
CA LYS A 31 10.54 31.69 -21.75
C LYS A 31 10.74 31.37 -20.27
N GLN A 32 11.63 32.10 -19.59
CA GLN A 32 11.89 31.91 -18.15
C GLN A 32 10.70 32.36 -17.30
N LYS A 33 10.06 33.47 -17.69
CA LYS A 33 8.82 33.94 -17.06
C LYS A 33 7.68 32.92 -17.19
N ALA A 34 7.52 32.31 -18.37
CA ALA A 34 6.51 31.26 -18.59
C ALA A 34 6.78 30.00 -17.76
N ALA A 35 8.05 29.61 -17.56
CA ALA A 35 8.42 28.47 -16.73
C ALA A 35 8.10 28.71 -15.24
N ILE A 36 8.40 29.90 -14.72
CA ILE A 36 8.12 30.25 -13.31
C ILE A 36 6.61 30.36 -13.07
N LEU A 37 5.83 30.91 -14.00
CA LEU A 37 4.37 30.96 -13.92
C LEU A 37 3.74 29.56 -13.88
N LYS A 38 4.22 28.62 -14.72
CA LYS A 38 3.80 27.21 -14.67
C LYS A 38 4.12 26.54 -13.32
N GLN A 39 5.26 26.88 -12.73
CA GLN A 39 5.63 26.37 -11.41
C GLN A 39 4.71 26.91 -10.31
N ILE A 40 4.34 28.20 -10.35
CA ILE A 40 3.36 28.80 -9.42
C ILE A 40 1.97 28.16 -9.58
N GLU A 41 1.53 27.93 -10.82
CA GLU A 41 0.26 27.26 -11.12
C GLU A 41 0.24 25.82 -10.58
N SER A 42 1.34 25.07 -10.74
CA SER A 42 1.46 23.71 -10.20
C SER A 42 1.42 23.66 -8.67
N LEU A 43 1.95 24.67 -7.97
CA LEU A 43 1.90 24.79 -6.52
C LEU A 43 0.48 25.14 -6.03
N ASN A 44 -0.22 26.04 -6.73
CA ASN A 44 -1.62 26.37 -6.43
C ASN A 44 -2.54 25.15 -6.61
N LEU A 45 -2.33 24.36 -7.67
CA LEU A 45 -3.12 23.15 -7.91
C LEU A 45 -2.91 22.12 -6.80
N LYS A 46 -1.67 21.91 -6.35
CA LYS A 46 -1.35 21.03 -5.21
C LYS A 46 -2.03 21.49 -3.92
N GLU A 47 -1.99 22.79 -3.61
CA GLU A 47 -2.64 23.34 -2.41
C GLU A 47 -4.18 23.18 -2.46
N GLN A 48 -4.79 23.35 -3.63
CA GLN A 48 -6.24 23.12 -3.80
C GLN A 48 -6.64 21.65 -3.63
N LEU A 49 -5.83 20.72 -4.12
CA LEU A 49 -6.07 19.28 -3.96
C LEU A 49 -5.96 18.87 -2.49
N GLU A 50 -4.92 19.33 -1.79
CA GLU A 50 -4.72 19.04 -0.36
C GLU A 50 -5.88 19.60 0.50
N LYS A 51 -6.35 20.81 0.20
CA LYS A 51 -7.56 21.38 0.82
C LYS A 51 -8.81 20.55 0.56
N LYS A 52 -9.02 20.08 -0.67
CA LYS A 52 -10.15 19.21 -1.02
C LYS A 52 -10.07 17.85 -0.32
N GLU A 53 -8.89 17.26 -0.19
CA GLU A 53 -8.71 16.01 0.54
C GLU A 53 -8.94 16.17 2.04
N ARG A 54 -8.49 17.29 2.61
CA ARG A 54 -8.75 17.61 4.02
C ARG A 54 -10.23 17.82 4.29
N MET A 55 -10.94 18.56 3.42
CA MET A 55 -12.40 18.72 3.47
C MET A 55 -13.10 17.35 3.39
N LYS A 56 -12.72 16.49 2.44
CA LYS A 56 -13.28 15.13 2.32
C LYS A 56 -12.99 14.26 3.55
N ARG A 57 -11.84 14.43 4.21
CA ARG A 57 -11.50 13.72 5.45
C ARG A 57 -12.32 14.24 6.65
N GLU A 58 -12.60 15.54 6.70
CA GLU A 58 -13.47 16.16 7.70
C GLU A 58 -14.93 15.74 7.48
N GLU A 59 -15.42 15.69 6.24
CA GLU A 59 -16.74 15.15 5.88
C GLU A 59 -16.91 13.68 6.28
N LYS A 60 -15.90 12.84 6.04
CA LYS A 60 -15.92 11.41 6.44
C LYS A 60 -16.03 11.19 7.96
N LYS A 61 -15.60 12.15 8.78
CA LYS A 61 -15.73 12.06 10.24
C LYS A 61 -17.15 12.38 10.74
N ASN A 62 -17.97 13.02 9.90
CA ASN A 62 -19.33 13.47 10.22
C ASN A 62 -20.42 12.49 9.74
N VAL A 63 -20.07 11.26 9.37
CA VAL A 63 -21.00 10.26 8.85
C VAL A 63 -21.52 9.41 10.01
N PRO A 64 -22.85 9.20 10.15
CA PRO A 64 -23.42 8.39 11.22
C PRO A 64 -22.95 6.93 11.13
N VAL A 65 -22.47 6.39 12.25
CA VAL A 65 -21.93 5.03 12.34
C VAL A 65 -23.07 4.05 12.63
N LYS A 66 -23.18 2.97 11.86
CA LYS A 66 -24.14 1.88 12.11
C LYS A 66 -23.56 0.90 13.14
N GLN A 67 -24.13 0.89 14.35
CA GLN A 67 -23.74 -0.05 15.40
C GLN A 67 -24.32 -1.44 15.14
N VAL A 68 -23.46 -2.48 15.13
CA VAL A 68 -23.87 -3.89 15.05
C VAL A 68 -23.92 -4.47 16.45
N ILE A 69 -24.95 -5.25 16.74
CA ILE A 69 -25.22 -5.80 18.06
C ILE A 69 -24.90 -7.31 18.02
N PRO A 70 -24.00 -7.81 18.89
CA PRO A 70 -23.77 -9.25 19.04
C PRO A 70 -25.05 -9.98 19.46
N VAL A 71 -25.23 -11.21 18.96
CA VAL A 71 -26.43 -12.02 19.21
C VAL A 71 -26.56 -12.32 20.71
N GLY A 72 -27.71 -11.96 21.31
CA GLY A 72 -28.00 -12.19 22.73
C GLY A 72 -27.81 -10.98 23.66
N VAL A 73 -27.45 -9.80 23.13
CA VAL A 73 -27.36 -8.55 23.92
C VAL A 73 -28.51 -7.62 23.56
N ASP A 74 -29.27 -7.17 24.57
CA ASP A 74 -30.38 -6.25 24.37
C ASP A 74 -29.89 -4.88 23.84
N PRO A 75 -30.43 -4.36 22.72
CA PRO A 75 -29.99 -3.11 22.09
C PRO A 75 -29.97 -1.90 23.03
N LYS A 76 -30.88 -1.87 24.01
CA LYS A 76 -31.03 -0.77 24.98
C LYS A 76 -30.04 -0.83 26.14
N THR A 77 -29.27 -1.90 26.26
CA THR A 77 -28.16 -2.01 27.23
C THR A 77 -26.86 -1.42 26.69
N ILE A 78 -26.81 -1.07 25.41
CA ILE A 78 -25.64 -0.48 24.76
C ILE A 78 -25.91 1.01 24.51
N GLN A 79 -24.94 1.86 24.84
CA GLN A 79 -25.02 3.30 24.60
C GLN A 79 -24.96 3.60 23.11
N CYS A 80 -25.79 4.54 22.66
CA CYS A 80 -25.80 4.98 21.27
C CYS A 80 -24.51 5.73 20.93
N ILE A 81 -23.70 5.22 19.99
CA ILE A 81 -22.47 5.87 19.53
C ILE A 81 -22.80 7.21 18.85
N ASN A 82 -23.89 7.27 18.10
CA ASN A 82 -24.30 8.51 17.43
C ASN A 82 -24.79 9.56 18.44
N PHE A 83 -25.37 9.15 19.57
CA PHE A 83 -25.75 10.07 20.65
C PHE A 83 -24.51 10.61 21.37
N LEU A 84 -23.53 9.75 21.64
CA LEU A 84 -22.24 10.17 22.21
C LEU A 84 -21.51 11.17 21.29
N ASN A 85 -21.65 10.98 19.97
CA ASN A 85 -21.11 11.87 18.95
C ASN A 85 -22.02 13.08 18.62
N LYS A 86 -23.15 13.26 19.34
CA LYS A 86 -24.14 14.33 19.12
C LYS A 86 -24.77 14.38 17.72
N MET A 87 -24.80 13.25 17.02
CA MET A 87 -25.33 13.08 15.66
C MET A 87 -26.56 12.14 15.61
N CYS A 88 -27.17 11.81 16.74
CA CYS A 88 -28.37 10.96 16.78
C CYS A 88 -29.63 11.80 16.54
N THR A 89 -30.38 11.47 15.49
CA THR A 89 -31.66 12.10 15.12
C THR A 89 -32.87 11.49 15.84
N ASP A 90 -32.70 10.32 16.46
CA ASP A 90 -33.82 9.48 16.89
C ASP A 90 -34.29 9.74 18.33
N GLY A 91 -33.62 10.64 19.07
CA GLY A 91 -34.01 11.02 20.43
C GLY A 91 -34.35 9.83 21.33
N ASP A 92 -35.41 9.91 22.11
CA ASP A 92 -35.81 8.83 23.05
C ASP A 92 -36.35 7.56 22.38
N ALA A 93 -36.61 7.60 21.07
CA ALA A 93 -37.05 6.45 20.28
C ALA A 93 -35.87 5.63 19.71
N CYS A 94 -34.62 6.02 20.00
CA CYS A 94 -33.45 5.29 19.54
C CYS A 94 -33.42 3.85 20.08
N LYS A 95 -32.97 2.92 19.24
CA LYS A 95 -32.78 1.50 19.61
C LYS A 95 -31.72 1.29 20.69
N PHE A 96 -30.84 2.27 20.86
CA PHE A 96 -29.72 2.29 21.79
C PHE A 96 -29.96 3.30 22.92
N ALA A 97 -29.32 3.12 24.08
CA ALA A 97 -29.53 4.00 25.22
C ALA A 97 -28.93 5.40 25.01
N HIS A 98 -29.70 6.43 25.39
CA HIS A 98 -29.32 7.86 25.39
C HIS A 98 -29.05 8.42 26.80
N GLY A 99 -28.74 7.56 27.76
CA GLY A 99 -28.45 7.94 29.16
C GLY A 99 -27.28 7.17 29.75
N GLU A 100 -27.01 7.40 31.03
CA GLU A 100 -26.01 6.64 31.78
C GLU A 100 -26.44 5.18 31.89
N VAL A 101 -25.86 4.34 31.03
CA VAL A 101 -26.01 2.89 31.15
C VAL A 101 -25.31 2.46 32.43
N LYS A 102 -26.05 1.83 33.36
CA LYS A 102 -25.45 1.19 34.53
C LYS A 102 -24.46 0.15 34.05
N LYS A 103 -23.16 0.46 34.18
CA LYS A 103 -22.08 -0.48 33.87
C LYS A 103 -22.23 -1.66 34.83
N VAL A 104 -22.73 -2.78 34.32
CA VAL A 104 -22.54 -4.06 34.99
C VAL A 104 -21.03 -4.28 35.01
N GLU A 105 -20.46 -4.37 36.20
CA GLU A 105 -19.03 -4.49 36.44
C GLU A 105 -18.47 -5.72 35.70
N LYS A 106 -17.88 -5.48 34.53
CA LYS A 106 -16.97 -6.44 33.91
C LYS A 106 -15.65 -6.43 34.70
N PRO A 107 -15.02 -7.59 34.91
CA PRO A 107 -13.72 -7.65 35.57
C PRO A 107 -12.70 -6.77 34.82
N LYS A 108 -11.85 -6.08 35.60
CA LYS A 108 -10.90 -5.06 35.15
C LYS A 108 -9.90 -5.66 34.16
N GLU A 109 -10.07 -5.36 32.88
CA GLU A 109 -8.98 -5.46 31.90
C GLU A 109 -8.12 -4.21 31.99
N GLU A 110 -6.84 -4.46 32.19
CA GLU A 110 -5.75 -3.51 32.37
C GLU A 110 -5.48 -2.65 31.13
N ASN A 111 -4.93 -1.47 31.39
CA ASN A 111 -4.71 -0.38 30.43
C ASN A 111 -3.68 -0.80 29.36
N VAL A 112 -4.13 -1.36 28.24
CA VAL A 112 -3.26 -1.57 27.07
C VAL A 112 -3.10 -0.24 26.33
N SER A 113 -2.02 0.47 26.63
CA SER A 113 -1.58 1.63 25.85
C SER A 113 -1.39 1.20 24.39
N SER A 114 -2.37 1.54 23.55
CA SER A 114 -2.44 1.13 22.16
C SER A 114 -1.56 2.05 21.30
N GLY A 115 -0.28 1.72 21.25
CA GLY A 115 0.72 2.29 20.35
C GLY A 115 1.88 1.30 20.17
N PRO A 116 2.62 1.32 19.05
CA PRO A 116 3.74 0.43 18.86
C PRO A 116 4.83 0.74 19.90
N ARG A 117 5.27 -0.28 20.65
CA ARG A 117 6.38 -0.16 21.60
C ARG A 117 7.68 0.10 20.82
N ARG A 118 8.48 1.05 21.30
CA ARG A 118 9.80 1.37 20.70
C ARG A 118 10.87 0.42 21.24
N ILE A 119 11.99 0.35 20.51
CA ILE A 119 13.19 -0.38 20.92
C ILE A 119 13.92 0.45 21.98
N CYS A 120 14.37 -0.19 23.05
CA CYS A 120 15.08 0.49 24.14
C CYS A 120 16.40 1.12 23.65
N GLN A 121 16.67 2.36 24.03
CA GLN A 121 17.90 3.07 23.63
C GLN A 121 19.16 2.35 24.13
N PHE A 122 19.16 1.87 25.38
CA PHE A 122 20.29 1.14 25.94
C PHE A 122 20.57 -0.20 25.24
N LEU A 123 19.53 -0.80 24.63
CA LEU A 123 19.70 -2.01 23.83
C LEU A 123 20.44 -1.70 22.53
N ILE A 124 20.12 -0.57 21.90
CA ILE A 124 20.82 -0.09 20.69
C ILE A 124 22.28 0.25 21.04
N ASP A 125 22.52 0.90 22.18
CA ASP A 125 23.87 1.22 22.64
C ASP A 125 24.71 -0.04 22.90
N ALA A 126 24.13 -1.07 23.53
CA ALA A 126 24.80 -2.35 23.77
C ALA A 126 25.08 -3.14 22.48
N LEU A 127 24.20 -3.03 21.48
CA LEU A 127 24.44 -3.62 20.16
C LEU A 127 25.55 -2.89 19.41
N ASN A 128 25.56 -1.55 19.46
CA ASN A 128 26.58 -0.74 18.82
C ASN A 128 27.96 -0.86 19.49
N SER A 129 28.00 -1.10 20.81
CA SER A 129 29.23 -1.38 21.54
C SER A 129 29.73 -2.82 21.39
N GLY A 130 28.89 -3.73 20.87
CA GLY A 130 29.21 -5.16 20.77
C GLY A 130 29.15 -5.89 22.13
N GLU A 131 28.60 -5.27 23.16
CA GLU A 131 28.45 -5.85 24.51
C GLU A 131 27.13 -6.60 24.71
N TYR A 132 26.31 -6.72 23.65
CA TYR A 132 25.07 -7.46 23.71
C TYR A 132 25.31 -8.97 23.88
N SER A 133 24.83 -9.51 24.99
CA SER A 133 24.78 -10.94 25.28
C SER A 133 23.33 -11.39 25.45
N ASN A 134 23.05 -12.69 25.31
CA ASN A 134 21.67 -13.23 25.40
C ASN A 134 21.00 -12.96 26.77
N ASP A 135 21.82 -12.68 27.79
CA ASP A 135 21.42 -12.33 29.17
C ASP A 135 21.51 -10.83 29.48
N TRP A 136 21.68 -9.99 28.46
CA TRP A 136 21.76 -8.54 28.66
C TRP A 136 20.45 -7.99 29.26
N LYS A 137 20.58 -7.27 30.36
CA LYS A 137 19.47 -6.62 31.08
C LYS A 137 19.62 -5.12 30.96
N CYS A 138 18.50 -4.44 30.68
CA CYS A 138 18.48 -2.99 30.63
C CYS A 138 18.87 -2.40 32.00
N PRO A 139 19.73 -1.37 32.05
CA PRO A 139 20.14 -0.71 33.30
C PRO A 139 18.97 -0.04 34.04
N PHE A 140 17.83 0.18 33.37
CA PHE A 140 16.62 0.70 34.00
C PHE A 140 15.56 -0.42 34.11
N PRO A 141 15.29 -0.93 35.32
CA PRO A 141 14.50 -2.15 35.54
C PRO A 141 13.01 -2.02 35.20
N LYS A 142 12.52 -0.80 34.92
CA LYS A 142 11.12 -0.51 34.58
C LYS A 142 10.96 0.21 33.23
N CYS A 143 11.79 -0.06 32.21
CA CYS A 143 11.52 0.59 30.90
C CYS A 143 10.28 -0.02 30.25
N SER A 144 9.51 0.83 29.57
CA SER A 144 8.34 0.47 28.76
C SER A 144 8.67 -0.22 27.43
N ASP A 145 9.94 -0.17 27.03
CA ASP A 145 10.45 -0.48 25.70
C ASP A 145 10.91 -1.95 25.55
N ILE A 146 11.12 -2.38 24.30
CA ILE A 146 11.52 -3.76 23.97
C ILE A 146 13.01 -3.98 24.29
N HIS A 147 13.33 -5.03 25.05
CA HIS A 147 14.69 -5.33 25.55
C HIS A 147 15.35 -6.60 24.99
N ARG A 148 14.67 -7.34 24.11
CA ARG A 148 15.20 -8.58 23.53
C ARG A 148 14.99 -8.58 22.02
N LEU A 149 15.98 -9.06 21.29
CA LEU A 149 15.82 -9.38 19.88
C LEU A 149 14.90 -10.60 19.77
N VAL A 150 13.69 -10.41 19.24
CA VAL A 150 12.80 -11.53 18.95
C VAL A 150 13.30 -12.14 17.64
N ASP A 151 13.80 -13.36 17.69
CA ASP A 151 14.07 -14.13 16.49
C ASP A 151 12.73 -14.35 15.78
N ILE A 152 12.51 -13.59 14.71
CA ILE A 152 11.41 -13.85 13.79
C ILE A 152 11.80 -15.14 13.08
N LYS A 153 11.44 -16.28 13.67
CA LYS A 153 11.43 -17.54 12.95
C LYS A 153 10.58 -17.27 11.71
N GLU A 154 11.20 -17.46 10.55
CA GLU A 154 10.63 -17.29 9.22
C GLU A 154 9.17 -17.74 9.25
N ASN A 155 8.26 -16.97 8.64
CA ASN A 155 6.84 -17.28 8.52
C ASN A 155 6.69 -18.76 8.15
N THR A 156 6.49 -19.60 9.15
CA THR A 156 6.02 -20.95 8.98
C THR A 156 4.59 -20.74 8.51
N GLN A 157 4.43 -20.68 7.19
CA GLN A 157 3.16 -21.05 6.58
C GLN A 157 2.86 -22.39 7.24
N VAL A 158 1.95 -22.37 8.21
CA VAL A 158 1.46 -23.59 8.82
C VAL A 158 0.87 -24.32 7.64
N GLU A 159 1.55 -25.35 7.16
CA GLU A 159 1.05 -26.28 6.16
C GLU A 159 -0.13 -26.99 6.82
N LEU A 160 -1.27 -26.31 6.85
CA LEU A 160 -2.54 -26.91 7.21
C LEU A 160 -2.70 -28.07 6.23
N SER A 161 -2.79 -29.28 6.77
CA SER A 161 -3.00 -30.46 5.94
C SER A 161 -4.24 -30.25 5.07
N LEU A 162 -4.27 -30.85 3.88
CA LEU A 162 -5.42 -30.75 2.97
C LEU A 162 -6.72 -31.11 3.72
N GLU A 163 -6.65 -32.10 4.60
CA GLU A 163 -7.71 -32.58 5.48
C GLU A 163 -8.17 -31.50 6.47
N GLU A 164 -7.23 -30.83 7.15
CA GLU A 164 -7.52 -29.76 8.12
C GLU A 164 -8.16 -28.56 7.42
N TYR A 165 -7.69 -28.22 6.22
CA TYR A 165 -8.31 -27.19 5.40
C TYR A 165 -9.73 -27.58 4.97
N ILE A 166 -9.94 -28.84 4.57
CA ILE A 166 -11.27 -29.34 4.20
C ILE A 166 -12.22 -29.30 5.40
N GLU A 167 -11.78 -29.68 6.59
CA GLU A 167 -12.60 -29.64 7.82
C GLU A 167 -12.97 -28.20 8.20
N LEU A 168 -12.02 -27.27 8.17
CA LEU A 168 -12.28 -25.84 8.40
C LEU A 168 -13.26 -25.29 7.34
N SER A 169 -13.07 -25.67 6.08
CA SER A 169 -13.96 -25.23 5.00
C SER A 169 -15.39 -25.74 5.21
N ARG A 170 -15.57 -27.00 5.66
CA ARG A 170 -16.88 -27.58 5.96
C ARG A 170 -17.57 -26.88 7.13
N GLN A 171 -16.82 -26.53 8.18
CA GLN A 171 -17.35 -25.77 9.32
C GLN A 171 -17.77 -24.34 8.94
N SER A 172 -17.11 -23.75 7.94
CA SER A 172 -17.41 -22.39 7.47
C SER A 172 -18.62 -22.27 6.53
N LEU A 173 -19.11 -23.40 5.99
CA LEU A 173 -20.23 -23.39 5.05
C LEU A 173 -21.56 -23.10 5.77
N PRO A 174 -22.46 -22.31 5.16
CA PRO A 174 -23.77 -22.02 5.74
C PRO A 174 -24.67 -23.26 5.73
N GLU A 175 -25.57 -23.38 6.71
CA GLU A 175 -26.48 -24.53 6.89
C GLU A 175 -27.42 -24.79 5.68
N LYS A 176 -27.70 -23.77 4.86
CA LYS A 176 -28.54 -23.90 3.65
C LYS A 176 -27.66 -24.09 2.41
N LEU A 177 -27.39 -25.35 2.04
CA LEU A 177 -26.64 -25.71 0.83
C LEU A 177 -27.56 -25.95 -0.37
N THR A 178 -27.07 -25.68 -1.59
CA THR A 178 -27.78 -26.06 -2.82
C THR A 178 -27.64 -27.56 -3.06
N PRO A 179 -28.74 -28.32 -3.21
CA PRO A 179 -28.66 -29.73 -3.51
C PRO A 179 -28.00 -29.95 -4.88
N LEU A 180 -27.16 -30.99 -4.94
CA LEU A 180 -26.48 -31.37 -6.17
C LEU A 180 -27.42 -32.22 -7.04
N THR A 181 -28.20 -31.55 -7.87
CA THR A 181 -29.03 -32.17 -8.91
C THR A 181 -28.32 -32.04 -10.25
N GLU A 182 -28.73 -32.83 -11.24
CA GLU A 182 -28.12 -32.78 -12.57
C GLU A 182 -28.23 -31.38 -13.21
N GLU A 183 -29.35 -30.69 -12.97
CA GLU A 183 -29.59 -29.34 -13.46
C GLU A 183 -28.66 -28.30 -12.81
N THR A 184 -28.49 -28.37 -11.48
CA THR A 184 -27.59 -27.45 -10.75
C THR A 184 -26.14 -27.72 -11.11
N PHE A 185 -25.77 -28.98 -11.35
CA PHE A 185 -24.44 -29.36 -11.82
C PHE A 185 -24.15 -28.88 -13.24
N LYS A 186 -25.10 -29.01 -14.18
CA LYS A 186 -24.95 -28.48 -15.55
C LYS A 186 -24.75 -26.97 -15.54
N GLN A 187 -25.52 -26.24 -14.74
CA GLN A 187 -25.37 -24.79 -14.56
C GLN A 187 -24.00 -24.44 -13.97
N TRP A 188 -23.55 -25.16 -12.94
CA TRP A 188 -22.22 -24.97 -12.34
C TRP A 188 -21.09 -25.27 -13.34
N LYS A 189 -21.18 -26.37 -14.09
CA LYS A 189 -20.18 -26.80 -15.08
C LYS A 189 -20.08 -25.81 -16.23
N ALA A 190 -21.21 -25.31 -16.73
CA ALA A 190 -21.25 -24.26 -17.75
C ALA A 190 -20.60 -22.96 -17.24
N ARG A 191 -20.88 -22.58 -15.98
CA ARG A 191 -20.24 -21.42 -15.34
C ARG A 191 -18.72 -21.60 -15.22
N LYS A 192 -18.25 -22.76 -14.75
CA LYS A 192 -16.82 -23.05 -14.60
C LYS A 192 -16.07 -23.07 -15.94
N GLN A 193 -16.64 -23.68 -16.98
CA GLN A 193 -16.04 -23.64 -18.31
C GLN A 193 -15.96 -22.22 -18.89
N LYS A 194 -16.95 -21.37 -18.62
CA LYS A 194 -16.92 -19.98 -19.05
C LYS A 194 -15.82 -19.18 -18.34
N GLU A 195 -15.70 -19.35 -17.02
CA GLU A 195 -14.64 -18.74 -16.19
C GLU A 195 -13.24 -19.19 -16.65
N GLU A 196 -13.06 -20.50 -16.90
CA GLU A 196 -11.79 -21.05 -17.38
C GLU A 196 -11.42 -20.51 -18.77
N LYS A 197 -12.38 -20.44 -19.71
CA LYS A 197 -12.15 -19.85 -21.04
C LYS A 197 -11.77 -18.37 -20.94
N GLU A 198 -12.42 -17.61 -20.06
CA GLU A 198 -12.10 -16.20 -19.84
C GLU A 198 -10.71 -16.03 -19.20
N HIS A 199 -10.38 -16.84 -18.19
CA HIS A 199 -9.07 -16.83 -17.56
C HIS A 199 -7.96 -17.25 -18.53
N ALA A 200 -8.16 -18.33 -19.30
CA ALA A 200 -7.23 -18.76 -20.34
C ALA A 200 -7.04 -17.68 -21.40
N ARG A 201 -8.10 -16.96 -21.78
CA ARG A 201 -7.99 -15.80 -22.69
C ARG A 201 -7.19 -14.66 -22.08
N LYS A 202 -7.38 -14.33 -20.79
CA LYS A 202 -6.61 -13.30 -20.09
C LYS A 202 -5.14 -13.68 -19.94
N VAL A 203 -4.85 -14.92 -19.57
CA VAL A 203 -3.48 -15.45 -19.45
C VAL A 203 -2.80 -15.46 -20.81
N LYS A 204 -3.47 -15.90 -21.88
CA LYS A 204 -2.91 -15.81 -23.24
C LYS A 204 -2.66 -14.37 -23.65
N ALA A 205 -3.61 -13.45 -23.43
CA ALA A 205 -3.41 -12.03 -23.76
C ALA A 205 -2.25 -11.38 -22.97
N LEU A 206 -2.00 -11.82 -21.73
CA LEU A 206 -0.90 -11.34 -20.90
C LEU A 206 0.44 -12.01 -21.22
N ALA A 207 0.42 -13.28 -21.62
CA ALA A 207 1.59 -14.08 -21.96
C ALA A 207 2.07 -13.86 -23.40
N THR A 208 1.19 -13.41 -24.30
CA THR A 208 1.54 -13.17 -25.70
C THR A 208 2.16 -11.78 -25.84
N GLY A 209 3.45 -11.68 -25.51
CA GLY A 209 4.36 -11.04 -26.45
C GLY A 209 4.25 -11.83 -27.75
N PRO A 210 4.05 -11.17 -28.90
CA PRO A 210 3.66 -11.87 -30.10
C PRO A 210 4.80 -12.80 -30.53
N LYS A 211 4.56 -14.12 -30.50
CA LYS A 211 5.55 -15.10 -30.96
C LYS A 211 5.82 -14.84 -32.44
N GLY A 212 7.08 -14.91 -32.87
CA GLY A 212 7.46 -14.62 -34.26
C GLY A 212 6.64 -15.41 -35.29
N VAL A 213 6.29 -16.66 -34.98
CA VAL A 213 5.42 -17.51 -35.81
C VAL A 213 3.98 -16.98 -35.89
N GLU A 214 3.41 -16.54 -34.77
CA GLU A 214 2.04 -15.98 -34.73
C GLU A 214 1.97 -14.63 -35.45
N LEU A 215 3.05 -13.83 -35.41
CA LEU A 215 3.17 -12.59 -36.20
C LEU A 215 3.22 -12.87 -37.70
N PHE A 216 3.93 -13.93 -38.09
CA PHE A 216 4.08 -14.31 -39.49
C PHE A 216 2.74 -14.73 -40.11
N GLU A 217 1.92 -15.49 -39.37
CA GLU A 217 0.59 -15.90 -39.81
C GLU A 217 -0.44 -14.75 -39.80
N THR A 218 -0.39 -13.87 -38.79
CA THR A 218 -1.39 -12.80 -38.63
C THR A 218 -1.05 -11.52 -39.39
N ARG A 219 0.24 -11.25 -39.64
CA ARG A 219 0.76 -10.05 -40.32
C ARG A 219 1.95 -10.38 -41.22
N ARG A 220 1.69 -11.22 -42.23
CA ARG A 220 2.68 -11.61 -43.25
C ARG A 220 3.32 -10.42 -43.98
N GLU A 221 2.61 -9.31 -44.15
CA GLU A 221 3.09 -8.11 -44.86
C GLU A 221 4.20 -7.34 -44.14
N LEU A 222 4.42 -7.58 -42.84
CA LEU A 222 5.55 -7.01 -42.09
C LEU A 222 6.87 -7.77 -42.30
N PHE A 223 6.81 -8.98 -42.86
CA PHE A 223 7.97 -9.81 -43.19
C PHE A 223 8.23 -9.77 -44.70
N LYS A 224 8.51 -8.58 -45.21
CA LYS A 224 9.06 -8.44 -46.56
C LYS A 224 10.57 -8.57 -46.45
N ASP A 225 11.13 -9.60 -47.06
CA ASP A 225 12.56 -9.62 -47.37
C ASP A 225 12.82 -8.43 -48.29
N ASP A 226 13.48 -7.44 -47.71
CA ASP A 226 14.18 -6.40 -48.44
C ASP A 226 15.32 -7.09 -49.22
N GLU A 227 15.37 -6.89 -50.54
CA GLU A 227 16.38 -7.49 -51.44
C GLU A 227 17.82 -7.03 -51.08
N GLU A 228 17.98 -6.02 -50.23
CA GLU A 228 19.24 -5.46 -49.72
C GLU A 228 19.63 -6.01 -48.33
N ALA A 229 18.80 -6.89 -47.72
CA ALA A 229 19.10 -7.52 -46.43
C ALA A 229 20.21 -8.58 -46.48
N GLU A 230 20.63 -9.00 -47.68
CA GLU A 230 21.70 -9.99 -47.90
C GLU A 230 23.11 -9.37 -47.88
N GLU A 231 23.25 -8.03 -47.98
CA GLU A 231 24.56 -7.36 -48.18
C GLU A 231 25.23 -6.89 -46.87
N LEU A 232 24.65 -7.17 -45.70
CA LEU A 232 25.30 -6.89 -44.41
C LEU A 232 26.06 -8.13 -43.90
N ASP A 233 27.34 -8.24 -44.24
CA ASP A 233 28.24 -9.25 -43.68
C ASP A 233 28.46 -8.98 -42.17
N TYR A 234 27.61 -9.62 -41.35
CA TYR A 234 27.67 -9.52 -39.88
C TYR A 234 28.98 -10.06 -39.30
N THR A 235 29.75 -10.82 -40.09
CA THR A 235 31.00 -11.46 -39.67
C THR A 235 32.12 -10.44 -39.51
N GLU A 236 32.19 -9.41 -40.35
CA GLU A 236 33.26 -8.41 -40.33
C GLU A 236 33.19 -7.48 -39.10
N ARG A 237 31.98 -7.25 -38.56
CA ARG A 237 31.76 -6.38 -37.38
C ARG A 237 32.31 -6.94 -36.07
N CYS A 238 32.50 -8.26 -35.96
CA CYS A 238 32.95 -8.89 -34.72
C CYS A 238 34.48 -9.06 -34.61
N TYR A 239 35.25 -8.83 -35.68
CA TYR A 239 36.69 -9.05 -35.70
C TYR A 239 37.53 -7.76 -35.68
N SER A 240 36.98 -6.61 -36.06
CA SER A 240 37.75 -5.35 -36.11
C SER A 240 38.05 -4.72 -34.75
N GLU A 241 37.38 -5.13 -33.67
CA GLU A 241 37.54 -4.54 -32.33
C GLU A 241 38.56 -5.31 -31.45
N SER A 242 39.14 -6.39 -31.98
CA SER A 242 40.14 -7.22 -31.27
C SER A 242 41.59 -7.04 -31.73
N GLU A 243 41.86 -6.38 -32.86
CA GLU A 243 43.21 -6.27 -33.43
C GLU A 243 43.94 -4.94 -33.09
N ASP A 244 43.24 -3.92 -32.57
CA ASP A 244 43.84 -2.60 -32.28
C ASP A 244 44.48 -2.46 -30.88
N GLU A 245 44.42 -3.47 -29.99
CA GLU A 245 45.02 -3.38 -28.64
C GLU A 245 46.41 -4.04 -28.50
N GLU A 246 46.97 -4.70 -29.53
CA GLU A 246 48.24 -5.45 -29.40
C GLU A 246 49.50 -4.77 -29.97
N GLU A 247 49.40 -3.60 -30.62
CA GLU A 247 50.56 -2.89 -31.19
C GLU A 247 50.83 -1.53 -30.51
N GLY A 248 51.06 -1.54 -29.19
CA GLY A 248 51.10 -0.29 -28.43
C GLY A 248 51.90 -0.25 -27.12
N SER A 249 52.86 -1.13 -26.85
CA SER A 249 53.95 -0.84 -25.90
C SER A 249 55.00 -1.97 -25.81
N LYS A 250 56.08 -1.77 -26.55
CA LYS A 250 57.39 -2.32 -26.24
C LYS A 250 58.43 -1.21 -26.35
#